data_AF-A0A8J3DZ79-F1
#
_entry.id   AF-A0A8J3DZ79-F1
#
_cell.length_a   1.000
_cell.length_b   1.000
_cell.length_c   1.000
_cell.angle_alpha   90.00
_cell.angle_beta   90.00
_cell.angle_gamma   90.00
#
_symmetry.space_group_name_H-M   'P 1'
#
loop_
_entity.id
_entity.type
_entity.pdbx_description
1 polymer ?
#
loop_
_entity_poly.entity_id
_entity_poly.type
_entity_poly.pdbx_seq_one_letter_code
_entity_poly.pdbx_strand_id
1 'polypeptide(L)'
;MLVIIRVTDGARDMKTVTTALAALAAIVATDPADAQDRLKRGEYLANIMDCGGCHTPGVFLGKPDQERYLAGSEVGFQIPGLGIFYPPNLTSDQETGLGSWSEAEIITAVRTGVRPDGRELAPAMPWRAYAALNDADAQALARYLKA
;
A
#
# COMPACT_ATOMS: atom_id res chain seq x y z
N MET A 1 -19.88 -62.32 -56.27
CA MET A 1 -19.10 -61.70 -57.36
C MET A 1 -18.60 -60.36 -56.84
N LEU A 2 -17.28 -60.26 -56.66
CA LEU A 2 -16.54 -59.06 -56.26
C LEU A 2 -16.63 -58.01 -57.38
N VAL A 3 -16.87 -56.72 -57.07
CA VAL A 3 -16.16 -55.56 -57.66
C VAL A 3 -16.40 -54.32 -56.76
N ILE A 4 -15.29 -53.66 -56.43
CA ILE A 4 -15.06 -52.43 -55.68
C ILE A 4 -15.22 -51.22 -56.65
N ILE A 5 -15.42 -49.97 -56.18
CA ILE A 5 -14.59 -48.77 -56.51
C ILE A 5 -15.27 -47.40 -56.27
N ARG A 6 -14.61 -46.67 -55.34
CA ARG A 6 -14.32 -45.22 -55.21
C ARG A 6 -15.44 -44.19 -55.01
N VAL A 7 -15.49 -43.73 -53.77
CA VAL A 7 -15.82 -42.36 -53.36
C VAL A 7 -14.58 -41.48 -53.61
N THR A 8 -14.73 -40.40 -54.37
CA THR A 8 -13.70 -39.34 -54.49
C THR A 8 -14.07 -38.15 -53.61
N ASP A 9 -13.03 -37.60 -52.99
CA ASP A 9 -12.99 -36.56 -51.96
C ASP A 9 -13.73 -35.25 -52.28
N GLY A 10 -14.30 -34.70 -51.21
CA GLY A 10 -14.91 -33.38 -51.12
C GLY A 10 -15.56 -33.15 -49.76
N ALA A 11 -14.86 -33.56 -48.69
CA ALA A 11 -15.18 -33.34 -47.28
C ALA A 11 -15.44 -31.86 -46.95
N ARG A 12 -16.25 -31.43 -45.97
CA ARG A 12 -17.08 -32.09 -44.94
C ARG A 12 -17.95 -31.00 -44.30
N ASP A 13 -19.19 -31.37 -43.96
CA ASP A 13 -20.10 -30.75 -43.00
C ASP A 13 -19.45 -30.34 -41.67
N MET A 14 -19.98 -29.31 -41.00
CA MET A 14 -19.92 -29.22 -39.53
C MET A 14 -21.13 -28.45 -38.95
N LYS A 15 -22.27 -29.13 -38.87
CA LYS A 15 -23.27 -28.87 -37.82
C LYS A 15 -22.64 -29.18 -36.47
N THR A 16 -22.21 -28.18 -35.70
CA THR A 16 -22.05 -28.23 -34.21
C THR A 16 -21.34 -26.98 -33.70
N VAL A 17 -22.07 -26.01 -33.12
CA VAL A 17 -21.50 -25.08 -32.13
C VAL A 17 -22.55 -24.82 -31.04
N THR A 18 -22.87 -25.88 -30.29
CA THR A 18 -23.30 -25.78 -28.89
C THR A 18 -22.03 -25.81 -28.05
N THR A 19 -21.53 -24.65 -27.62
CA THR A 19 -20.53 -24.57 -26.53
C THR A 19 -20.57 -23.20 -25.85
N ALA A 20 -21.00 -23.22 -24.59
CA ALA A 20 -20.55 -22.41 -23.47
C ALA A 20 -20.42 -20.88 -23.66
N LEU A 21 -21.42 -20.17 -23.13
CA LEU A 21 -21.26 -18.81 -22.62
C LEU A 21 -20.35 -18.88 -21.38
N ALA A 22 -19.03 -18.93 -21.58
CA ALA A 22 -18.06 -18.80 -20.50
C ALA A 22 -18.06 -17.34 -20.03
N ALA A 23 -18.73 -17.09 -18.91
CA ALA A 23 -18.60 -15.86 -18.16
C ALA A 23 -17.12 -15.71 -17.75
N LEU A 24 -16.39 -14.86 -18.46
CA LEU A 24 -15.02 -14.48 -18.11
C LEU A 24 -15.07 -13.43 -17.00
N ALA A 25 -15.53 -13.84 -15.82
CA ALA A 25 -15.16 -13.13 -14.60
C ALA A 25 -13.70 -13.54 -14.31
N ALA A 26 -12.76 -12.83 -14.93
CA ALA A 26 -11.37 -12.89 -14.52
C ALA A 26 -11.33 -12.41 -13.06
N ILE A 27 -11.27 -13.35 -12.13
CA ILE A 27 -10.81 -13.08 -10.77
C ILE A 27 -9.40 -12.55 -10.96
N VAL A 28 -9.23 -11.23 -10.82
CA VAL A 28 -7.90 -10.61 -10.73
C VAL A 28 -7.31 -11.14 -9.42
N ALA A 29 -6.73 -12.32 -9.47
CA ALA A 29 -5.87 -12.81 -8.41
C ALA A 29 -4.68 -11.85 -8.40
N THR A 30 -4.59 -11.01 -7.36
CA THR A 30 -3.40 -10.20 -7.11
C THR A 30 -2.21 -11.15 -6.99
N ASP A 31 -1.27 -11.04 -7.92
CA ASP A 31 -0.04 -11.83 -7.91
C ASP A 31 0.73 -11.52 -6.60
N PRO A 32 1.13 -12.54 -5.81
CA PRO A 32 1.97 -12.34 -4.64
C PRO A 32 3.27 -11.56 -4.94
N ALA A 33 3.83 -11.69 -6.15
CA ALA A 33 4.99 -10.92 -6.57
C ALA A 33 4.68 -9.41 -6.63
N ASP A 34 3.54 -9.04 -7.21
CA ASP A 34 3.06 -7.64 -7.26
C ASP A 34 2.74 -7.10 -5.86
N ALA A 35 2.16 -7.92 -4.97
CA ALA A 35 1.95 -7.53 -3.58
C ALA A 35 3.29 -7.25 -2.84
N GLN A 36 4.30 -8.10 -3.03
CA GLN A 36 5.61 -7.91 -2.44
C GLN A 36 6.33 -6.70 -3.01
N ASP A 37 6.18 -6.43 -4.31
CA ASP A 37 6.75 -5.26 -4.95
C ASP A 37 6.12 -3.96 -4.46
N ARG A 38 4.80 -3.97 -4.17
CA ARG A 38 4.14 -2.83 -3.50
C ARG A 38 4.64 -2.60 -2.07
N LEU A 39 4.89 -3.65 -1.29
CA LEU A 39 5.46 -3.49 0.07
C LEU A 39 6.87 -2.90 0.02
N LYS A 40 7.74 -3.40 -0.87
CA LYS A 40 9.08 -2.83 -1.09
C LYS A 40 9.01 -1.37 -1.55
N ARG A 41 8.03 -1.04 -2.40
CA ARG A 41 7.80 0.35 -2.83
C ARG A 41 7.40 1.23 -1.65
N GLY A 42 6.52 0.76 -0.77
CA GLY A 42 6.12 1.47 0.44
C GLY A 42 7.29 1.66 1.42
N GLU A 43 8.10 0.63 1.63
CA GLU A 43 9.32 0.70 2.43
C GLU A 43 10.29 1.75 1.88
N TYR A 44 10.53 1.72 0.56
CA TYR A 44 11.36 2.70 -0.12
C TYR A 44 10.83 4.13 0.10
N LEU A 45 9.52 4.35 -0.07
CA LEU A 45 8.89 5.65 0.15
C LEU A 45 9.04 6.11 1.60
N ALA A 46 8.79 5.25 2.57
CA ALA A 46 8.97 5.57 3.99
C ALA A 46 10.42 5.98 4.32
N ASN A 47 11.40 5.38 3.64
CA ASN A 47 12.80 5.73 3.80
C ASN A 47 13.13 7.08 3.13
N ILE A 48 12.80 7.27 1.85
CA ILE A 48 13.19 8.51 1.12
C ILE A 48 12.38 9.74 1.55
N MET A 49 11.19 9.53 2.12
CA MET A 49 10.38 10.56 2.76
C MET A 49 10.75 10.73 4.24
N ASP A 50 11.80 10.07 4.71
CA ASP A 50 12.35 10.20 6.07
C ASP A 50 11.31 10.06 7.18
N CYS A 51 10.36 9.12 7.02
CA CYS A 51 9.38 8.84 8.07
C CYS A 51 10.09 8.41 9.37
N GLY A 52 11.15 7.62 9.24
CA GLY A 52 11.98 7.17 10.36
C GLY A 52 12.72 8.29 11.08
N GLY A 53 13.02 9.43 10.43
CA GLY A 53 13.77 10.55 11.01
C GLY A 53 13.07 11.27 12.15
N CYS A 54 11.74 11.11 12.27
CA CYS A 54 10.98 11.56 13.44
C CYS A 54 10.32 10.41 14.19
N HIS A 55 9.86 9.39 13.48
CA HIS A 55 9.06 8.32 14.07
C HIS A 55 9.87 7.12 14.54
N THR A 56 11.17 7.28 14.80
CA THR A 56 11.99 6.21 15.39
C THR A 56 12.56 6.65 16.73
N PRO A 57 12.43 5.83 17.80
CA PRO A 57 12.97 6.16 19.11
C PRO A 57 14.47 6.47 19.05
N GLY A 58 14.90 7.41 19.89
CA GLY A 58 16.32 7.76 20.01
C GLY A 58 16.91 8.60 18.87
N VAL A 59 16.19 8.84 17.77
CA VAL A 59 16.68 9.71 16.67
C VAL A 59 17.03 11.11 17.17
N PHE A 60 16.15 11.74 17.94
CA PHE A 60 16.41 13.08 18.50
C PHE A 60 17.52 13.12 19.56
N LEU A 61 17.98 11.95 20.04
CA LEU A 61 19.11 11.82 20.96
C LEU A 61 20.41 11.41 20.25
N GLY A 62 20.40 11.31 18.91
CA GLY A 62 21.54 10.84 18.13
C GLY A 62 21.85 9.36 18.30
N LYS A 63 20.91 8.57 18.83
CA LYS A 63 21.03 7.11 19.04
C LYS A 63 19.77 6.39 18.53
N PRO A 64 19.53 6.34 17.21
CA PRO A 64 18.34 5.72 16.65
C PRO A 64 18.23 4.24 17.04
N ASP A 65 17.05 3.83 17.53
CA ASP A 65 16.71 2.43 17.79
C ASP A 65 16.01 1.84 16.55
N GLN A 66 16.80 1.19 15.69
CA GLN A 66 16.29 0.61 14.45
C GLN A 66 15.46 -0.65 14.67
N GLU A 67 15.53 -1.30 15.84
CA GLU A 67 14.64 -2.42 16.18
C GLU A 67 13.20 -1.94 16.40
N ARG A 68 13.06 -0.65 16.74
CA ARG A 68 11.79 0.04 16.91
C ARG A 68 11.55 1.08 15.80
N TYR A 69 12.02 0.81 14.59
CA TYR A 69 11.78 1.66 13.42
C TYR A 69 10.28 1.97 13.26
N LEU A 70 9.94 3.24 13.05
CA LEU A 70 8.57 3.75 12.96
C LEU A 70 7.71 3.64 14.23
N ALA A 71 8.26 3.23 15.38
CA ALA A 71 7.52 3.10 16.63
C ALA A 71 7.23 4.43 17.37
N GLY A 72 7.45 5.57 16.72
CA GLY A 72 7.29 6.91 17.28
C GLY A 72 8.53 7.41 18.02
N SER A 73 8.34 8.36 18.92
CA SER A 73 9.43 8.86 19.77
C SER A 73 8.90 9.31 21.13
N GLU A 74 9.56 8.88 22.20
CA GLU A 74 9.33 9.32 23.58
C GLU A 74 9.93 10.70 23.85
N VAL A 75 10.78 11.19 22.94
CA VAL A 75 11.33 12.54 22.96
C VAL A 75 10.50 13.42 22.03
N GLY A 76 9.94 14.48 22.59
CA GLY A 76 9.21 15.48 21.84
C GLY A 76 10.12 16.60 21.38
N PHE A 77 9.73 17.29 20.32
CA PHE A 77 10.40 18.50 19.85
C PHE A 77 9.49 19.72 20.07
N GLN A 78 10.07 20.82 20.55
CA GLN A 78 9.33 22.04 20.80
C GLN A 78 9.18 22.83 19.50
N ILE A 79 7.93 23.19 19.16
CA ILE A 79 7.65 24.21 18.16
C ILE A 79 7.32 25.52 18.90
N PRO A 80 8.10 26.60 18.71
CA PRO A 80 7.83 27.88 19.34
C PRO A 80 6.39 28.34 19.11
N GLY A 81 5.67 28.67 20.21
CA GLY A 81 4.28 29.12 20.16
C GLY A 81 3.22 28.04 19.98
N LEU A 82 3.58 26.79 19.68
CA LEU A 82 2.63 25.68 19.46
C LEU A 82 2.74 24.55 20.49
N GLY A 83 3.85 24.44 21.20
CA GLY A 83 4.07 23.42 22.24
C GLY A 83 5.02 22.30 21.82
N ILE A 84 5.05 21.25 22.62
CA ILE A 84 5.89 20.07 22.40
C ILE A 84 5.10 19.02 21.63
N PHE A 85 5.68 18.52 20.54
CA PHE A 85 5.08 17.50 19.70
C PHE A 85 5.89 16.22 19.79
N TYR A 86 5.18 15.11 19.97
CA TYR A 86 5.75 13.77 20.01
C TYR A 86 5.35 13.03 18.73
N PRO A 87 6.33 12.56 17.93
CA PRO A 87 6.05 11.70 16.79
C PRO A 87 5.30 10.43 17.24
N PRO A 88 4.08 10.16 16.75
CA PRO A 88 3.32 8.97 17.12
C PRO A 88 3.93 7.70 16.52
N ASN A 89 3.53 6.55 17.06
CA ASN A 89 3.83 5.25 16.46
C ASN A 89 3.09 5.10 15.10
N LEU A 90 3.83 4.75 14.04
CA LEU A 90 3.31 4.53 12.69
C LEU A 90 3.24 3.04 12.31
N THR A 91 3.61 2.11 13.20
CA THR A 91 3.55 0.68 12.92
C THR A 91 2.10 0.17 12.88
N SER A 92 1.92 -1.08 12.48
CA SER A 92 0.63 -1.78 12.46
C SER A 92 0.08 -2.14 13.85
N ASP A 93 0.72 -1.69 14.93
CA ASP A 93 0.24 -1.89 16.30
C ASP A 93 -1.18 -1.35 16.48
N GLN A 94 -2.02 -2.15 17.15
CA GLN A 94 -3.47 -1.89 17.25
C GLN A 94 -3.82 -0.81 18.28
N GLU A 95 -3.02 -0.69 19.35
CA GLU A 95 -3.32 0.18 20.48
C GLU A 95 -2.65 1.54 20.36
N THR A 96 -1.40 1.55 19.89
CA THR A 96 -0.54 2.73 19.87
C THR A 96 -0.21 3.19 18.45
N GLY A 97 -0.30 2.31 17.46
CA GLY A 97 0.04 2.55 16.07
C GLY A 97 -1.16 2.87 15.15
N LEU A 98 -0.99 2.55 13.87
CA LEU A 98 -1.97 2.75 12.80
C LEU A 98 -2.86 1.53 12.54
N GLY A 99 -2.75 0.46 13.34
CA GLY A 99 -3.47 -0.79 13.08
C GLY A 99 -5.00 -0.61 12.98
N SER A 100 -5.55 0.29 13.81
CA SER A 100 -6.98 0.64 13.81
C SER A 100 -7.41 1.53 12.63
N TRP A 101 -6.48 2.15 11.90
CA TRP A 101 -6.77 3.00 10.75
C TRP A 101 -6.83 2.15 9.47
N SER A 102 -7.79 2.43 8.59
CA SER A 102 -7.80 1.89 7.23
C SER A 102 -6.67 2.48 6.38
N GLU A 103 -6.28 1.80 5.30
CA GLU A 103 -5.31 2.35 4.34
C GLU A 103 -5.78 3.69 3.77
N ALA A 104 -7.09 3.84 3.51
CA ALA A 104 -7.68 5.07 2.99
C ALA A 104 -7.56 6.25 3.97
N GLU A 105 -7.70 5.98 5.27
CA GLU A 105 -7.49 6.97 6.33
C GLU A 105 -6.03 7.40 6.43
N ILE A 106 -5.09 6.46 6.32
CA ILE A 106 -3.66 6.77 6.29
C ILE A 106 -3.32 7.63 5.07
N ILE A 107 -3.82 7.26 3.88
CA ILE A 107 -3.63 8.04 2.64
C ILE A 107 -4.18 9.45 2.80
N THR A 108 -5.38 9.59 3.37
CA THR A 108 -6.01 10.88 3.61
C THR A 108 -5.15 11.72 4.56
N ALA A 109 -4.71 11.16 5.69
CA ALA A 109 -3.88 11.86 6.65
C ALA A 109 -2.55 12.31 6.04
N VAL A 110 -1.86 11.43 5.31
CA VAL A 110 -0.56 11.75 4.68
C VAL A 110 -0.70 12.85 3.62
N ARG A 111 -1.77 12.82 2.81
CA ARG A 111 -1.93 13.77 1.68
C ARG A 111 -2.60 15.09 2.06
N THR A 112 -3.44 15.09 3.10
CA THR A 112 -4.25 16.26 3.47
C THR A 112 -3.88 16.86 4.82
N GLY A 113 -3.11 16.12 5.63
CA GLY A 113 -2.84 16.51 7.01
C GLY A 113 -4.00 16.27 7.97
N VAL A 114 -5.09 15.62 7.57
CA VAL A 114 -6.28 15.42 8.41
C VAL A 114 -6.40 13.98 8.88
N ARG A 115 -6.50 13.79 10.19
CA ARG A 115 -6.67 12.50 10.86
C ARG A 115 -8.12 12.00 10.74
N PRO A 116 -8.40 10.70 11.00
CA PRO A 116 -9.76 10.16 11.02
C PRO A 116 -10.70 10.85 12.01
N ASP A 117 -10.14 11.33 13.13
CA ASP A 117 -10.86 12.08 14.15
C ASP A 117 -11.05 13.58 13.82
N GLY A 118 -10.66 14.00 12.61
CA GLY A 118 -10.78 15.37 12.11
C GLY A 118 -9.70 16.33 12.61
N ARG A 119 -8.79 15.92 13.49
CA ARG A 119 -7.68 16.77 13.93
C ARG A 119 -6.61 16.88 12.84
N GLU A 120 -5.91 18.01 12.82
CA GLU A 120 -4.78 18.21 11.92
C GLU A 120 -3.50 17.54 12.46
N LEU A 121 -2.67 17.05 11.55
CA LEU A 121 -1.31 16.60 11.85
C LEU A 121 -0.44 17.79 12.25
N ALA A 122 0.55 17.51 13.09
CA ALA A 122 1.49 18.52 13.55
C ALA A 122 2.10 19.28 12.36
N PRO A 123 2.21 20.62 12.41
CA PRO A 123 2.68 21.41 11.27
C PRO A 123 4.14 21.15 10.89
N ALA A 124 4.91 20.54 11.79
CA ALA A 124 6.27 20.10 11.52
C ALA A 124 6.34 18.77 10.75
N MET A 125 5.27 17.97 10.73
CA MET A 125 5.18 16.84 9.81
C MET A 125 5.00 17.39 8.40
N PRO A 126 5.85 17.06 7.42
CA PRO A 126 5.85 17.68 6.10
C PRO A 126 4.77 17.09 5.16
N TRP A 127 3.55 16.87 5.67
CA TRP A 127 2.43 16.30 4.90
C TRP A 127 2.10 17.11 3.63
N ARG A 128 2.36 18.42 3.62
CA ARG A 128 2.21 19.27 2.42
C ARG A 128 3.14 18.86 1.27
N ALA A 129 4.34 18.38 1.59
CA ALA A 129 5.26 17.84 0.59
C ALA A 129 4.78 16.47 0.07
N TYR A 130 4.04 15.73 0.89
CA TYR A 130 3.53 14.39 0.58
C TYR A 130 2.19 14.41 -0.17
N ALA A 131 1.50 15.56 -0.19
CA ALA A 131 0.21 15.76 -0.85
C ALA A 131 0.21 15.34 -2.33
N ALA A 132 1.35 15.47 -3.01
CA ALA A 132 1.54 15.16 -4.42
C ALA A 132 1.84 13.68 -4.71
N LEU A 133 1.91 12.81 -3.70
CA LEU A 133 2.02 11.36 -3.94
C LEU A 133 0.89 10.92 -4.88
N ASN A 134 1.24 10.19 -5.93
CA ASN A 134 0.23 9.55 -6.77
C ASN A 134 -0.46 8.42 -5.97
N ASP A 135 -1.59 7.92 -6.48
CA ASP A 135 -2.40 6.95 -5.76
C ASP A 135 -1.68 5.63 -5.51
N ALA A 136 -0.85 5.18 -6.46
CA ALA A 136 -0.10 3.93 -6.31
C ALA A 136 0.95 4.04 -5.19
N ASP A 137 1.68 5.16 -5.12
CA ASP A 137 2.67 5.41 -4.08
C ASP A 137 2.02 5.62 -2.71
N ALA A 138 0.90 6.35 -2.66
CA ALA A 138 0.17 6.55 -1.41
C ALA A 138 -0.38 5.22 -0.85
N GLN A 139 -0.91 4.36 -1.72
CA GLN A 139 -1.35 3.01 -1.36
C GLN A 139 -0.19 2.13 -0.93
N ALA A 140 0.94 2.14 -1.66
CA ALA A 140 2.12 1.37 -1.29
C ALA A 140 2.65 1.77 0.09
N LEU A 141 2.77 3.07 0.37
CA LEU A 141 3.16 3.59 1.67
C LEU A 141 2.19 3.16 2.78
N ALA A 142 0.89 3.36 2.58
CA ALA A 142 -0.12 2.98 3.57
C ALA A 142 -0.11 1.47 3.86
N ARG A 143 0.04 0.63 2.82
CA ARG A 143 0.19 -0.82 2.98
C ARG A 143 1.42 -1.21 3.77
N TYR A 144 2.57 -0.57 3.49
CA TYR A 144 3.81 -0.83 4.22
C TYR A 144 3.68 -0.46 5.71
N LEU A 145 3.09 0.70 6.03
CA LEU A 145 2.85 1.10 7.42
C LEU A 145 1.90 0.16 8.17
N LYS A 146 1.04 -0.55 7.45
CA LYS A 146 0.08 -1.53 7.98
C LYS A 146 0.61 -2.98 7.98
N ALA A 147 1.80 -3.23 7.47
CA ALA A 147 2.37 -4.57 7.34
C ALA A 147 2.85 -5.15 8.69
#